data_AF-A0A848L9A4-F1
#
_entry.id   AF-A0A848L9A4-F1
#
_cell.length_a   1.000
_cell.length_b   1.000
_cell.length_c   1.000
_cell.angle_alpha   90.00
_cell.angle_beta   90.00
_cell.angle_gamma   90.00
#
_symmetry.space_group_name_H-M   'P 1'
#
loop_
_entity.id
_entity.type
_entity.pdbx_description
1 polymer ?
#
loop_
_entity_poly.entity_id
_entity_poly.type
_entity_poly.pdbx_seq_one_letter_code
_entity_poly.pdbx_strand_id
1 'polypeptide(L)'
;MNTSETARHIEEARQEAEDALRAAEAARRAAGAARRISLVAWRAAAAARQQQVAEERTAADAREAARQPGQTPAAAKKSLAAALAADKKRQQATEKAATEERKLRAAEERVALTAKRAEDAMREANTLATQEKVRPPFTQKDIDRLKPKRRELASAHEETGREAELE
;
A
#
# COMPACT_ATOMS: atom_id res chain seq x y z
N MET A 1 -13.74 25.25 -42.69
CA MET A 1 -13.22 24.64 -41.46
C MET A 1 -12.56 25.75 -40.65
N ASN A 2 -13.09 26.04 -39.45
CA ASN A 2 -12.49 27.02 -38.54
C ASN A 2 -11.21 26.42 -37.93
N THR A 3 -10.07 26.73 -38.54
CA THR A 3 -8.75 26.26 -38.10
C THR A 3 -8.41 26.68 -36.66
N SER A 4 -9.02 27.75 -36.16
CA SER A 4 -8.81 28.25 -34.78
C SER A 4 -9.52 27.41 -33.71
N GLU A 5 -10.75 26.95 -33.96
CA GLU A 5 -11.49 26.09 -33.03
C GLU A 5 -10.87 24.69 -32.96
N THR A 6 -10.42 24.20 -34.12
CA THR A 6 -9.74 22.90 -34.25
C THR A 6 -8.41 22.88 -33.49
N ALA A 7 -7.62 23.95 -33.61
CA ALA A 7 -6.37 24.09 -32.86
C ALA A 7 -6.60 24.19 -31.34
N ARG A 8 -7.68 24.84 -30.89
CA ARG A 8 -8.04 24.89 -29.47
C ARG A 8 -8.37 23.51 -28.92
N HIS A 9 -9.16 22.71 -29.63
CA HIS A 9 -9.50 21.36 -29.18
C HIS A 9 -8.30 20.42 -29.08
N ILE A 10 -7.33 20.54 -29.98
CA ILE A 10 -6.07 19.77 -29.89
C ILE A 10 -5.26 20.18 -28.66
N GLU A 11 -5.15 21.47 -28.38
CA GLU A 11 -4.40 21.96 -27.21
C GLU A 11 -5.13 21.63 -25.89
N GLU A 12 -6.46 21.67 -25.88
CA GLU A 12 -7.28 21.22 -24.74
C GLU A 12 -7.05 19.73 -24.44
N ALA A 13 -7.12 18.86 -25.47
CA ALA A 13 -6.88 17.43 -25.30
C ALA A 13 -5.44 17.12 -24.85
N ARG A 14 -4.47 17.91 -25.34
CA ARG A 14 -3.08 17.82 -24.87
C ARG A 14 -2.96 18.21 -23.40
N GLN A 15 -3.59 19.32 -22.99
CA GLN A 15 -3.56 19.79 -21.61
C GLN A 15 -4.22 18.77 -20.66
N GLU A 16 -5.34 18.17 -21.07
CA GLU A 16 -6.00 17.11 -20.32
C GLU A 16 -5.10 15.86 -20.16
N ALA A 17 -4.40 15.46 -21.21
CA ALA A 17 -3.43 14.37 -21.14
C ALA A 17 -2.25 14.69 -20.21
N GLU A 18 -1.72 15.92 -20.24
CA GLU A 18 -0.66 16.37 -19.32
C GLU A 18 -1.15 16.43 -17.86
N ASP A 19 -2.40 16.81 -17.62
CA ASP A 19 -3.02 16.78 -16.28
C ASP A 19 -3.23 15.35 -15.77
N ALA A 20 -3.67 14.45 -16.65
CA ALA A 20 -3.81 13.04 -16.33
C ALA A 20 -2.46 12.38 -16.01
N LEU A 21 -1.39 12.74 -16.73
CA LEU A 21 -0.02 12.32 -16.41
C LEU A 21 0.40 12.77 -15.01
N ARG A 22 0.18 14.06 -14.68
CA ARG A 22 0.48 14.59 -13.34
C ARG A 22 -0.31 13.86 -12.25
N ALA A 23 -1.57 13.54 -12.49
CA ALA A 23 -2.39 12.78 -11.56
C ALA A 23 -1.88 11.33 -11.37
N ALA A 24 -1.45 10.66 -12.45
CA ALA A 24 -0.87 9.32 -12.39
C ALA A 24 0.45 9.30 -11.60
N GLU A 25 1.32 10.30 -11.78
CA GLU A 25 2.54 10.43 -10.98
C GLU A 25 2.25 10.70 -9.50
N ALA A 26 1.27 11.56 -9.19
CA ALA A 26 0.85 11.83 -7.83
C ALA A 26 0.32 10.54 -7.15
N ALA A 27 -0.48 9.75 -7.86
CA ALA A 27 -0.96 8.46 -7.38
C ALA A 27 0.20 7.48 -7.10
N ARG A 28 1.20 7.41 -7.99
CA ARG A 28 2.41 6.57 -7.79
C ARG A 28 3.19 6.98 -6.53
N ARG A 29 3.36 8.29 -6.30
CA ARG A 29 4.01 8.81 -5.09
C ARG A 29 3.22 8.46 -3.83
N ALA A 30 1.89 8.59 -3.88
CA ALA A 30 1.00 8.24 -2.77
C ALA A 30 1.06 6.74 -2.43
N ALA A 31 1.03 5.85 -3.42
CA ALA A 31 1.20 4.41 -3.23
C ALA A 31 2.58 4.09 -2.63
N GLY A 32 3.65 4.75 -3.10
CA GLY A 32 4.98 4.61 -2.52
C GLY A 32 5.06 5.03 -1.05
N ALA A 33 4.35 6.08 -0.65
CA ALA A 33 4.23 6.49 0.74
C ALA A 33 3.42 5.49 1.58
N ALA A 34 2.28 5.02 1.07
CA ALA A 34 1.45 4.02 1.72
C ALA A 34 2.22 2.71 1.97
N ARG A 35 3.06 2.28 1.01
CA ARG A 35 3.89 1.08 1.16
C ARG A 35 4.87 1.19 2.32
N ARG A 36 5.54 2.35 2.47
CA ARG A 36 6.45 2.58 3.59
C ARG A 36 5.72 2.55 4.93
N ILE A 37 4.54 3.15 5.02
CA ILE A 37 3.73 3.18 6.24
C ILE A 37 3.24 1.77 6.60
N SER A 38 2.73 1.02 5.62
CA SER A 38 2.29 -0.35 5.79
C SER A 38 3.43 -1.26 6.29
N LEU A 39 4.63 -1.14 5.74
CA LEU A 39 5.80 -1.90 6.19
C LEU A 39 6.17 -1.60 7.65
N VAL A 40 6.13 -0.32 8.06
CA VAL A 40 6.37 0.06 9.46
C VAL A 40 5.31 -0.53 10.38
N ALA A 41 4.03 -0.50 9.99
CA ALA A 41 2.94 -1.07 10.77
C ALA A 41 3.06 -2.60 10.90
N TRP A 42 3.45 -3.30 9.83
CA TRP A 42 3.67 -4.74 9.84
C TRP A 42 4.82 -5.13 10.79
N ARG A 43 5.95 -4.41 10.74
CA ARG A 43 7.07 -4.63 11.68
C ARG A 43 6.66 -4.42 13.14
N ALA A 44 5.84 -3.41 13.41
CA ALA A 44 5.32 -3.17 14.76
C ALA A 44 4.41 -4.31 15.24
N ALA A 45 3.56 -4.86 14.36
CA ALA A 45 2.73 -6.02 14.67
C ALA A 45 3.58 -7.28 14.94
N ALA A 46 4.63 -7.52 14.13
CA ALA A 46 5.56 -8.62 14.34
C ALA A 46 6.30 -8.52 15.68
N ALA A 47 6.80 -7.33 16.03
CA ALA A 47 7.45 -7.08 17.32
C ALA A 47 6.49 -7.32 18.51
N ALA A 48 5.23 -6.88 18.39
CA ALA A 48 4.22 -7.12 19.43
C ALA A 48 3.91 -8.61 19.63
N ARG A 49 3.89 -9.41 18.55
CA ARG A 49 3.75 -10.87 18.64
C ARG A 49 4.93 -11.52 19.38
N GLN A 50 6.16 -11.11 19.06
CA GLN A 50 7.34 -11.62 19.76
C GLN A 50 7.32 -11.29 21.26
N GLN A 51 6.88 -10.08 21.63
CA GLN A 51 6.71 -9.69 23.02
C GLN A 51 5.66 -10.54 23.74
N GLN A 52 4.52 -10.80 23.12
CA GLN A 52 3.49 -11.68 23.70
C GLN A 52 4.03 -13.08 23.99
N VAL A 53 4.75 -13.69 23.03
CA VAL A 53 5.33 -15.03 23.20
C VAL A 53 6.34 -15.06 24.36
N ALA A 54 7.16 -14.02 24.51
CA ALA A 54 8.10 -13.91 25.62
C ALA A 54 7.40 -13.76 26.99
N GLU A 55 6.35 -12.93 27.06
CA GLU A 55 5.55 -12.75 28.28
C GLU A 55 4.75 -14.00 28.64
N GLU A 56 4.20 -14.73 27.66
CA GLU A 56 3.51 -16.00 27.87
C GLU A 56 4.46 -17.08 28.40
N ARG A 57 5.68 -17.17 27.86
CA ARG A 57 6.73 -18.04 28.41
C ARG A 57 7.05 -17.67 29.85
N THR A 58 7.27 -16.38 30.12
CA THR A 58 7.56 -15.88 31.48
C THR A 58 6.41 -16.18 32.45
N ALA A 59 5.15 -16.08 31.99
CA ALA A 59 3.98 -16.41 32.79
C ALA A 59 3.83 -17.92 33.01
N ALA A 60 4.16 -18.75 32.02
CA ALA A 60 4.18 -20.21 32.15
C ALA A 60 5.26 -20.65 33.16
N ASP A 61 6.48 -20.12 33.03
CA ASP A 61 7.59 -20.37 33.95
C ASP A 61 7.24 -19.93 35.38
N ALA A 62 6.61 -18.76 35.52
CA ALA A 62 6.13 -18.28 36.82
C ALA A 62 5.08 -19.20 37.44
N ARG A 63 4.13 -19.73 36.64
CA ARG A 63 3.12 -20.69 37.10
C ARG A 63 3.72 -22.04 37.48
N GLU A 64 4.74 -22.49 36.75
CA GLU A 64 5.45 -23.73 37.05
C GLU A 64 6.24 -23.60 38.36
N ALA A 65 6.94 -22.48 38.54
CA ALA A 65 7.58 -22.13 39.80
C ALA A 65 6.58 -21.89 40.94
N ALA A 66 5.32 -21.52 40.66
CA ALA A 66 4.27 -21.38 41.68
C ALA A 66 3.80 -22.71 42.27
N ARG A 67 3.98 -23.80 41.53
CA ARG A 67 3.67 -25.17 41.98
C ARG A 67 4.76 -25.72 42.91
N GLN A 68 5.92 -25.07 42.96
CA GLN A 68 6.95 -25.32 43.96
C GLN A 68 6.52 -24.70 45.31
N PRO A 69 6.83 -25.32 46.45
CA PRO A 69 6.48 -24.76 47.76
C PRO A 69 7.16 -23.39 47.96
N GLY A 70 6.38 -22.30 48.06
CA GLY A 70 6.89 -20.99 48.51
C GLY A 70 6.58 -19.76 47.65
N GLN A 71 5.86 -19.87 46.53
CA GLN A 71 5.58 -18.72 45.66
C GLN A 71 4.34 -17.89 46.06
N THR A 72 4.37 -16.57 45.84
CA THR A 72 3.31 -15.65 46.30
C THR A 72 2.28 -15.35 45.20
N PRO A 73 0.96 -15.27 45.51
CA PRO A 73 -0.09 -14.91 44.55
C PRO A 73 0.10 -13.55 43.85
N ALA A 74 0.88 -12.65 44.42
CA ALA A 74 1.18 -11.33 43.87
C ALA A 74 2.01 -11.40 42.57
N ALA A 75 2.97 -12.34 42.48
CA ALA A 75 3.79 -12.52 41.28
C ALA A 75 2.94 -13.03 40.10
N ALA A 76 2.05 -14.01 40.34
CA ALA A 76 1.15 -14.53 39.32
C ALA A 76 0.19 -13.46 38.77
N LYS A 77 -0.35 -12.58 39.64
CA LYS A 77 -1.19 -11.45 39.21
C LYS A 77 -0.43 -10.46 38.33
N LYS A 78 0.84 -10.18 38.64
CA LYS A 78 1.68 -9.25 37.86
C LYS A 78 1.95 -9.78 36.46
N SER A 79 2.29 -11.06 36.31
CA SER A 79 2.52 -11.68 35.00
C SER A 79 1.24 -11.77 34.16
N LEU A 80 0.09 -12.06 34.78
CA LEU A 80 -1.19 -12.04 34.08
C LEU A 80 -1.54 -10.63 33.56
N ALA A 81 -1.33 -9.61 34.38
CA ALA A 81 -1.55 -8.22 33.98
C ALA A 81 -0.61 -7.78 32.83
N ALA A 82 0.64 -8.21 32.86
CA ALA A 82 1.61 -7.97 31.78
C ALA A 82 1.18 -8.66 30.47
N ALA A 83 0.76 -9.93 30.54
CA ALA A 83 0.25 -10.68 29.39
C ALA A 83 -0.99 -10.03 28.77
N LEU A 84 -1.96 -9.59 29.58
CA LEU A 84 -3.15 -8.88 29.10
C LEU A 84 -2.81 -7.54 28.45
N ALA A 85 -1.85 -6.80 29.01
CA ALA A 85 -1.39 -5.55 28.42
C ALA A 85 -0.63 -5.78 27.09
N ALA A 86 0.16 -6.84 27.00
CA ALA A 86 0.86 -7.25 25.77
C ALA A 86 -0.15 -7.69 24.68
N ASP A 87 -1.17 -8.46 25.04
CA ASP A 87 -2.22 -8.87 24.11
C ASP A 87 -2.99 -7.67 23.55
N LYS A 88 -3.36 -6.71 24.41
CA LYS A 88 -3.99 -5.46 23.97
C LYS A 88 -3.11 -4.68 22.98
N LYS A 89 -1.80 -4.57 23.25
CA LYS A 89 -0.85 -3.92 22.33
C LYS A 89 -0.74 -4.66 21.00
N ARG A 90 -0.73 -5.99 21.02
CA ARG A 90 -0.73 -6.83 19.82
C ARG A 90 -1.99 -6.63 18.99
N GLN A 91 -3.17 -6.64 19.61
CA GLN A 91 -4.44 -6.41 18.93
C GLN A 91 -4.42 -5.04 18.23
N GLN A 92 -4.04 -3.98 18.95
CA GLN A 92 -3.90 -2.62 18.39
C GLN A 92 -2.89 -2.55 17.24
N ALA A 93 -1.73 -3.20 17.38
CA ALA A 93 -0.72 -3.23 16.32
C ALA A 93 -1.21 -4.01 15.08
N THR A 94 -1.96 -5.10 15.29
CA THR A 94 -2.53 -5.91 14.21
C THR A 94 -3.64 -5.17 13.48
N GLU A 95 -4.55 -4.51 14.20
CA GLU A 95 -5.59 -3.66 13.62
C GLU A 95 -5.01 -2.49 12.83
N LYS A 96 -3.95 -1.87 13.35
CA LYS A 96 -3.21 -0.82 12.65
C LYS A 96 -2.58 -1.36 11.37
N ALA A 97 -1.91 -2.51 11.42
CA ALA A 97 -1.31 -3.13 10.24
C ALA A 97 -2.37 -3.45 9.17
N ALA A 98 -3.50 -4.04 9.57
CA ALA A 98 -4.61 -4.34 8.66
C ALA A 98 -5.21 -3.07 8.03
N THR A 99 -5.34 -2.00 8.82
CA THR A 99 -5.82 -0.70 8.32
C THR A 99 -4.87 -0.10 7.30
N GLU A 100 -3.56 -0.12 7.56
CA GLU A 100 -2.56 0.42 6.63
C GLU A 100 -2.40 -0.45 5.38
N GLU A 101 -2.60 -1.78 5.47
CA GLU A 101 -2.66 -2.66 4.30
C GLU A 101 -3.87 -2.35 3.41
N ARG A 102 -5.05 -2.09 3.98
CA ARG A 102 -6.22 -1.64 3.21
C ARG A 102 -5.97 -0.32 2.50
N LYS A 103 -5.30 0.64 3.16
CA LYS A 103 -4.91 1.92 2.55
C LYS A 103 -3.91 1.73 1.41
N LEU A 104 -2.96 0.81 1.56
CA LEU A 104 -2.02 0.46 0.49
C LEU A 104 -2.76 -0.09 -0.74
N ARG A 105 -3.67 -1.05 -0.56
CA ARG A 105 -4.48 -1.61 -1.65
C ARG A 105 -5.27 -0.53 -2.39
N ALA A 106 -5.97 0.34 -1.66
CA ALA A 106 -6.72 1.45 -2.24
C ALA A 106 -5.81 2.45 -2.99
N ALA A 107 -4.58 2.65 -2.53
CA ALA A 107 -3.61 3.51 -3.21
C ALA A 107 -3.09 2.86 -4.51
N GLU A 108 -2.82 1.55 -4.50
CA GLU A 108 -2.39 0.81 -5.68
C GLU A 108 -3.51 0.71 -6.73
N GLU A 109 -4.76 0.51 -6.32
CA GLU A 109 -5.93 0.59 -7.21
C GLU A 109 -6.04 1.96 -7.87
N ARG A 110 -5.85 3.04 -7.11
CA ARG A 110 -5.81 4.41 -7.66
C ARG A 110 -4.69 4.60 -8.67
N VAL A 111 -3.53 3.99 -8.48
CA VAL A 111 -2.44 4.03 -9.48
C VAL A 111 -2.89 3.39 -10.79
N ALA A 112 -3.51 2.21 -10.74
CA ALA A 112 -3.99 1.54 -11.94
C ALA A 112 -5.06 2.37 -12.68
N LEU A 113 -6.03 2.93 -11.94
CA LEU A 113 -7.10 3.75 -12.51
C LEU A 113 -6.59 5.05 -13.14
N THR A 114 -5.68 5.75 -12.45
CA THR A 114 -5.13 7.03 -12.95
C THR A 114 -4.18 6.81 -14.12
N ALA A 115 -3.38 5.73 -14.10
CA ALA A 115 -2.56 5.34 -15.25
C ALA A 115 -3.40 5.03 -16.49
N LYS A 116 -4.52 4.31 -16.34
CA LYS A 116 -5.44 4.02 -17.45
C LYS A 116 -6.04 5.31 -18.03
N ARG A 117 -6.51 6.22 -17.16
CA ARG A 117 -7.06 7.52 -17.61
C ARG A 117 -6.03 8.35 -18.39
N ALA A 118 -4.78 8.37 -17.91
CA ALA A 118 -3.70 9.05 -18.63
C ALA A 118 -3.38 8.40 -19.98
N GLU A 119 -3.40 7.06 -20.05
CA GLU A 119 -3.20 6.34 -21.31
C GLU A 119 -4.33 6.65 -22.32
N ASP A 120 -5.57 6.65 -21.86
CA ASP A 120 -6.74 6.95 -22.69
C ASP A 120 -6.69 8.41 -23.21
N ALA A 121 -6.41 9.39 -22.34
CA ALA A 121 -6.29 10.81 -22.71
C ALA A 121 -5.15 11.06 -23.72
N MET A 122 -4.01 10.40 -23.56
CA MET A 122 -2.90 10.49 -24.52
C MET A 122 -3.26 9.90 -25.89
N ARG A 123 -4.02 8.79 -25.91
CA ARG A 123 -4.52 8.19 -27.16
C ARG A 123 -5.53 9.09 -27.85
N GLU A 124 -6.41 9.73 -27.09
CA GLU A 124 -7.39 10.68 -27.61
C GLU A 124 -6.71 11.90 -28.24
N ALA A 125 -5.76 12.53 -27.53
CA ALA A 125 -4.97 13.64 -28.06
C ALA A 125 -4.20 13.27 -29.34
N ASN A 126 -3.62 12.07 -29.38
CA ASN A 126 -2.97 11.54 -30.59
C ASN A 126 -3.96 11.29 -31.74
N THR A 127 -5.16 10.81 -31.44
CA THR A 127 -6.21 10.56 -32.43
C THR A 127 -6.69 11.86 -33.05
N LEU A 128 -6.98 12.88 -32.24
CA LEU A 128 -7.37 14.21 -32.69
C LEU A 128 -6.27 14.85 -33.56
N ALA A 129 -5.02 14.79 -33.11
CA ALA A 129 -3.89 15.28 -33.89
C ALA A 129 -3.77 14.58 -35.26
N THR A 130 -3.98 13.26 -35.30
CA THR A 130 -3.92 12.47 -36.54
C THR A 130 -5.07 12.82 -37.49
N GLN A 131 -6.29 12.98 -36.98
CA GLN A 131 -7.46 13.38 -37.78
C GLN A 131 -7.23 14.73 -38.47
N GLU A 132 -6.58 15.65 -37.76
CA GLU A 132 -6.23 16.98 -38.26
C GLU A 132 -4.91 17.03 -39.03
N LYS A 133 -4.31 15.87 -39.33
CA LYS A 133 -3.05 15.72 -40.07
C LYS A 133 -1.88 16.49 -39.47
N VAL A 134 -1.93 16.74 -38.16
CA VAL A 134 -0.82 17.32 -37.39
C VAL A 134 -0.06 16.22 -36.65
N ARG A 135 1.16 16.54 -36.21
CA ARG A 135 2.01 15.58 -35.52
C ARG A 135 1.38 15.18 -34.18
N PRO A 136 1.25 13.87 -33.87
CA PRO A 136 0.78 13.42 -32.57
C PRO A 136 1.66 13.95 -31.42
N PRO A 137 1.07 14.49 -30.34
CA PRO A 137 1.81 15.07 -29.23
C PRO A 137 2.56 14.03 -28.38
N PHE A 138 2.09 12.79 -28.32
CA PHE A 138 2.65 11.75 -27.46
C PHE A 138 3.20 10.57 -28.26
N THR A 139 4.35 10.03 -27.84
CA THR A 139 4.91 8.82 -28.46
C THR A 139 4.35 7.56 -27.79
N GLN A 140 4.44 6.41 -28.48
CA GLN A 140 4.09 5.11 -27.90
C GLN A 140 4.91 4.81 -26.63
N LYS A 141 6.16 5.28 -26.58
CA LYS A 141 7.02 5.16 -25.38
C LYS A 141 6.45 5.93 -24.18
N ASP A 142 5.84 7.08 -24.41
CA ASP A 142 5.24 7.88 -23.34
C ASP A 142 4.00 7.17 -22.79
N ILE A 143 3.19 6.56 -23.67
CA ILE A 143 2.03 5.74 -23.29
C ILE A 143 2.48 4.50 -22.50
N ASP A 144 3.49 3.78 -22.99
CA ASP A 144 3.97 2.55 -22.35
C ASP A 144 4.58 2.78 -20.95
N ARG A 145 5.10 3.99 -20.69
CA ARG A 145 5.61 4.38 -19.36
C ARG A 145 4.51 4.44 -18.30
N LEU A 146 3.25 4.60 -18.69
CA LEU A 146 2.13 4.65 -17.74
C LEU A 146 1.74 3.30 -17.18
N LYS A 147 2.09 2.21 -17.88
CA LYS A 147 1.78 0.86 -17.42
C LYS A 147 2.36 0.63 -16.02
N PRO A 148 1.57 0.11 -15.06
CA PRO A 148 2.09 -0.21 -13.74
C PRO A 148 3.24 -1.21 -13.86
N LYS A 149 4.37 -0.95 -13.23
CA LYS A 149 5.47 -1.92 -13.21
C LYS A 149 5.12 -3.04 -12.25
N ARG A 150 5.54 -4.28 -12.56
CA ARG A 150 5.35 -5.45 -11.68
C ARG A 150 5.75 -5.21 -10.21
N ARG A 151 6.74 -4.35 -9.94
CA ARG A 151 7.23 -4.02 -8.59
C ARG A 151 6.39 -2.98 -7.84
N GLU A 152 5.49 -2.29 -8.55
CA GLU A 152 4.63 -1.21 -8.03
C GLU A 152 3.22 -1.71 -7.66
N LEU A 153 2.82 -2.89 -8.16
CA LEU A 153 1.59 -3.60 -7.78
C LEU A 153 1.91 -4.73 -6.80
N ALA A 154 2.67 -4.43 -5.75
CA ALA A 154 3.21 -5.47 -4.85
C ALA A 154 2.09 -6.25 -4.14
N SER A 155 0.93 -5.63 -3.88
CA SER A 155 -0.23 -6.35 -3.33
C SER A 155 -0.84 -7.40 -4.28
N ALA A 156 -0.58 -7.35 -5.59
CA ALA A 156 -1.16 -8.31 -6.54
C ALA A 156 -0.33 -9.60 -6.68
N HIS A 157 0.93 -9.61 -6.20
CA HIS A 157 1.81 -10.78 -6.31
C HIS A 157 2.17 -11.43 -4.96
N GLU A 158 2.01 -10.73 -3.83
CA GLU A 158 2.31 -11.30 -2.50
C GLU A 158 1.24 -12.25 -1.95
N GLU A 159 0.15 -12.54 -2.68
CA GLU A 159 -0.76 -13.64 -2.32
C GLU A 159 -0.14 -15.04 -2.54
N THR A 160 0.99 -15.14 -3.26
CA THR A 160 1.70 -16.42 -3.46
C THR A 160 2.99 -16.58 -2.65
N GLY A 161 3.37 -15.58 -1.85
CA GLY A 161 4.63 -15.58 -1.08
C GLY A 161 4.48 -15.56 0.45
N ARG A 162 3.25 -15.39 0.97
CA ARG A 162 2.97 -15.42 2.42
C ARG A 162 2.85 -16.83 3.01
N GLU A 163 3.25 -17.86 2.28
CA GLU A 163 3.30 -19.24 2.77
C GLU A 163 4.67 -19.65 3.36
N ALA A 164 5.73 -18.84 3.26
CA ALA A 164 7.09 -19.33 3.51
C ALA A 164 7.74 -18.99 4.88
N GLU A 165 7.05 -18.42 5.87
CA GLU A 165 7.65 -18.20 7.21
C GLU A 165 6.70 -18.52 8.38
N LEU A 166 5.97 -19.64 8.28
CA LEU A 166 5.20 -20.21 9.40
C LEU A 166 5.37 -21.73 9.56
N GLU A 167 6.53 -22.29 9.19
CA GLU A 167 6.99 -23.60 9.69
C GLU A 167 8.25 -23.45 10.55
#